data_AF-A0A1T5G0A8-F1
#
_entry.id   AF-A0A1T5G0A8-F1
#
_cell.length_a   1.000
_cell.length_b   1.000
_cell.length_c   1.000
_cell.angle_alpha   90.00
_cell.angle_beta   90.00
_cell.angle_gamma   90.00
#
_symmetry.space_group_name_H-M   'P 1'
#
loop_
_entity.id
_entity.type
_entity.pdbx_description
1 polymer ?
#
loop_
_entity_poly.entity_id
_entity_poly.type
_entity_poly.pdbx_seq_one_letter_code
_entity_poly.pdbx_strand_id
1 'polypeptide(L)'
;MLLRKVAPIMIGYSMALWTNTSFNRNKSARLNVTKTQKALSLSSFQSDYKMKWHRLETDYSTFSLVGRHNSNEVGGYETRIGHSVFGIRIGANRIDVNRKYGLPLRSIHYENTSYLLDYNDCDGNTTHGTYFIDNHYVTFFYDLHKNNIVRSIIWIHAKTELGKRGYYGKPSNELRTGLEDLMVDLINHERVIEGLQPLTYDKGSNPIARQHSSNMITHQFFSHEDHQGNHSNDRLTAGGVNHYWYGENIAQGQHNSIFAHEALMNSKGHRINILRKEFTHIFVGVCFKDNGAPYYTVNFYSK
;
A
#
# COMPACT_ATOMS: atom_id res chain seq x y z
N MET A 1 -35.44 9.88 -2.26
CA MET A 1 -35.03 8.86 -1.28
C MET A 1 -33.51 8.73 -1.35
N LEU A 2 -32.74 9.43 -0.50
CA LEU A 2 -31.27 9.36 -0.48
C LEU A 2 -30.85 8.02 0.14
N LEU A 3 -30.29 7.11 -0.67
CA LEU A 3 -29.66 5.88 -0.19
C LEU A 3 -28.29 6.23 0.42
N ARG A 4 -28.24 6.38 1.75
CA ARG A 4 -26.98 6.48 2.50
C ARG A 4 -26.32 5.10 2.52
N LYS A 5 -25.38 4.85 1.60
CA LYS A 5 -24.45 3.73 1.74
C LYS A 5 -23.28 4.20 2.61
N VAL A 6 -23.35 3.84 3.89
CA VAL A 6 -22.25 4.05 4.83
C VAL A 6 -21.14 3.07 4.44
N ALA A 7 -19.92 3.56 4.24
CA ALA A 7 -18.75 2.69 4.16
C ALA A 7 -18.68 1.92 5.49
N PRO A 8 -18.54 0.58 5.49
CA PRO A 8 -18.49 -0.17 6.73
C PRO A 8 -17.32 0.35 7.57
N ILE A 9 -17.63 0.81 8.78
CA ILE A 9 -16.67 1.05 9.85
C ILE A 9 -16.04 -0.32 10.14
N MET A 10 -14.78 -0.49 9.76
CA MET A 10 -14.02 -1.70 10.08
C MET A 10 -12.81 -1.29 10.91
N ILE A 11 -12.95 -1.52 12.21
CA ILE A 11 -11.93 -1.36 13.24
C ILE A 11 -10.79 -2.32 12.89
N GLY A 12 -9.67 -1.76 12.42
CA GLY A 12 -8.45 -2.53 12.19
C GLY A 12 -7.79 -2.85 13.52
N TYR A 13 -7.93 -4.09 13.99
CA TYR A 13 -7.09 -4.61 15.06
C TYR A 13 -5.72 -4.96 14.46
N SER A 14 -4.66 -4.32 14.94
CA SER A 14 -3.27 -4.70 14.66
C SER A 14 -2.63 -5.24 15.94
N MET A 15 -2.39 -6.55 16.00
CA MET A 15 -1.52 -7.17 17.02
C MET A 15 -0.23 -7.63 16.34
N ALA A 16 0.90 -7.07 16.76
CA ALA A 16 2.22 -7.62 16.44
C ALA A 16 2.71 -8.44 17.64
N LEU A 17 3.06 -9.71 17.44
CA LEU A 17 3.69 -10.57 18.45
C LEU A 17 5.22 -10.49 18.32
N TRP A 18 5.90 -10.39 19.47
CA TRP A 18 7.35 -10.16 19.59
C TRP A 18 8.12 -11.43 19.96
N THR A 19 9.38 -11.50 19.52
CA THR A 19 10.49 -12.11 20.30
C THR A 19 11.70 -11.16 20.29
N ASN A 20 12.21 -10.85 21.47
CA ASN A 20 13.35 -9.93 21.73
C ASN A 20 14.69 -10.65 21.52
N THR A 21 15.62 -10.04 20.79
CA THR A 21 17.07 -10.19 21.08
C THR A 21 17.83 -8.89 20.75
N SER A 22 18.85 -8.63 21.56
CA SER A 22 19.52 -7.35 21.82
C SER A 22 20.35 -6.79 20.66
N PHE A 23 20.28 -5.46 20.52
CA PHE A 23 21.12 -4.62 19.66
C PHE A 23 22.55 -4.48 20.19
N ASN A 24 23.54 -4.54 19.30
CA ASN A 24 24.85 -3.94 19.54
C ASN A 24 25.22 -3.02 18.36
N ARG A 25 25.53 -1.75 18.65
CA ARG A 25 25.92 -0.71 17.69
C ARG A 25 27.42 -0.77 17.46
N ASN A 26 27.86 -0.75 16.19
CA ASN A 26 28.86 0.19 15.66
C ASN A 26 29.41 -0.25 14.29
N LYS A 27 29.19 0.58 13.26
CA LYS A 27 30.20 1.22 12.39
C LYS A 27 29.57 1.61 11.06
N SER A 28 29.68 2.90 10.73
CA SER A 28 29.41 3.43 9.40
C SER A 28 30.51 2.96 8.43
N ALA A 29 30.12 2.22 7.40
CA ALA A 29 30.94 2.01 6.22
C ALA A 29 30.10 2.36 5.00
N ARG A 30 30.52 3.38 4.25
CA ARG A 30 30.03 3.66 2.90
C ARG A 30 30.46 2.48 2.02
N LEU A 31 29.52 1.59 1.70
CA LEU A 31 29.74 0.49 0.77
C LEU A 31 29.33 0.96 -0.62
N ASN A 32 30.29 0.98 -1.53
CA ASN A 32 30.08 1.15 -2.96
C ASN A 32 29.22 -0.03 -3.47
N VAL A 33 27.94 0.24 -3.74
CA VAL A 33 27.02 -0.74 -4.32
C VAL A 33 27.27 -0.81 -5.82
N THR A 34 28.14 -1.72 -6.24
CA THR A 34 28.22 -2.19 -7.64
C THR A 34 28.13 -3.71 -7.63
N LYS A 35 26.91 -4.23 -7.82
CA LYS A 35 26.64 -5.60 -8.28
C LYS A 35 25.19 -5.74 -8.73
N THR A 36 25.02 -5.62 -10.05
CA THR A 36 24.07 -6.37 -10.90
C THR A 36 22.67 -6.62 -10.32
N GLN A 37 21.88 -5.58 -10.15
CA GLN A 37 20.42 -5.73 -10.24
C GLN A 37 20.07 -6.00 -11.71
N LYS A 38 19.37 -7.10 -11.99
CA LYS A 38 18.69 -7.29 -13.27
C LYS A 38 17.84 -6.04 -13.51
N ALA A 39 18.09 -5.32 -14.60
CA ALA A 39 17.37 -4.09 -14.90
C ALA A 39 15.85 -4.39 -14.85
N LEU A 40 15.15 -3.72 -13.92
CA LEU A 40 13.70 -3.82 -13.82
C LEU A 40 13.10 -3.35 -15.16
N SER A 41 12.12 -4.07 -15.69
CA SER A 41 11.33 -3.59 -16.82
C SER A 41 10.29 -2.58 -16.35
N LEU A 42 9.97 -1.59 -17.19
CA LEU A 42 8.81 -0.74 -16.97
C LEU A 42 7.57 -1.63 -16.81
N SER A 43 6.97 -1.57 -15.62
CA SER A 43 5.88 -2.44 -15.21
C SER A 43 4.55 -1.71 -15.30
N SER A 44 3.49 -2.44 -15.60
CA SER A 44 2.12 -1.91 -15.58
C SER A 44 1.23 -2.75 -14.67
N PHE A 45 0.36 -2.09 -13.91
CA PHE A 45 -0.50 -2.72 -12.92
C PHE A 45 -1.95 -2.41 -13.23
N GLN A 46 -2.81 -3.43 -13.22
CA GLN A 46 -4.25 -3.20 -13.32
C GLN A 46 -4.71 -2.39 -12.10
N SER A 47 -5.42 -1.29 -12.34
CA SER A 47 -5.98 -0.46 -11.27
C SER A 47 -7.45 -0.79 -11.02
N ASP A 48 -7.95 -0.32 -9.87
CA ASP A 48 -9.36 -0.32 -9.48
C ASP A 48 -10.20 0.73 -10.23
N TYR A 49 -9.55 1.60 -10.99
CA TYR A 49 -10.16 2.55 -11.91
C TYR A 49 -10.19 2.00 -13.34
N LYS A 50 -10.90 2.68 -14.24
CA LYS A 50 -10.82 2.43 -15.69
C LYS A 50 -9.49 2.95 -16.26
N MET A 51 -8.37 2.46 -15.76
CA MET A 51 -7.01 2.77 -16.22
C MET A 51 -6.05 1.67 -15.78
N LYS A 52 -4.83 1.72 -16.30
CA LYS A 52 -3.69 0.97 -15.76
C LYS A 52 -2.67 1.93 -15.19
N TRP A 53 -2.04 1.54 -14.08
CA TRP A 53 -0.85 2.21 -13.59
C TRP A 53 0.34 1.78 -14.43
N HIS A 54 1.19 2.72 -14.80
CA HIS A 54 2.44 2.49 -15.48
C HIS A 54 3.55 3.12 -14.67
N ARG A 55 4.57 2.33 -14.35
CA ARG A 55 5.79 2.84 -13.74
C ARG A 55 6.53 3.72 -14.74
N LEU A 56 7.05 4.85 -14.27
CA LEU A 56 7.78 5.81 -15.12
C LEU A 56 9.28 5.49 -15.25
N GLU A 57 9.88 4.99 -14.17
CA GLU A 57 11.33 4.75 -14.08
C GLU A 57 11.61 3.36 -13.51
N THR A 58 12.73 2.74 -13.87
CA THR A 58 13.09 1.38 -13.41
C THR A 58 13.81 1.36 -12.06
N ASP A 59 14.37 2.51 -11.64
CA ASP A 59 14.95 2.68 -10.31
C ASP A 59 13.85 2.84 -9.26
N TYR A 60 13.98 2.12 -8.14
CA TYR A 60 13.08 2.24 -7.00
C TYR A 60 13.27 3.57 -6.26
N SER A 61 14.46 4.18 -6.30
CA SER A 61 14.71 5.48 -5.66
C SER A 61 13.88 6.62 -6.27
N THR A 62 13.45 6.46 -7.52
CA THR A 62 12.66 7.42 -8.28
C THR A 62 11.25 6.92 -8.60
N PHE A 63 10.73 5.97 -7.82
CA PHE A 63 9.45 5.32 -8.10
C PHE A 63 8.30 6.33 -8.25
N SER A 64 7.59 6.25 -9.36
CA SER A 64 6.40 7.06 -9.61
C SER A 64 5.55 6.36 -10.66
N LEU A 65 4.25 6.63 -10.63
CA LEU A 65 3.29 6.01 -11.54
C LEU A 65 2.51 7.07 -12.30
N VAL A 66 2.16 6.72 -13.53
CA VAL A 66 1.14 7.41 -14.30
C VAL A 66 -0.02 6.45 -14.59
N GLY A 67 -1.23 6.92 -14.33
CA GLY A 67 -2.47 6.21 -14.60
C GLY A 67 -2.97 6.56 -16.00
N ARG A 68 -3.06 5.56 -16.89
CA ARG A 68 -3.47 5.77 -18.28
C ARG A 68 -4.74 5.02 -18.64
N HIS A 69 -5.69 5.74 -19.22
CA HIS A 69 -6.85 5.16 -19.89
C HIS A 69 -6.72 5.45 -21.38
N ASN A 70 -6.45 4.41 -22.17
CA ASN A 70 -5.95 4.54 -23.54
C ASN A 70 -4.64 5.37 -23.52
N SER A 71 -4.54 6.39 -24.38
CA SER A 71 -3.37 7.27 -24.45
C SER A 71 -3.42 8.46 -23.48
N ASN A 72 -4.51 8.63 -22.72
CA ASN A 72 -4.70 9.79 -21.86
C ASN A 72 -4.22 9.49 -20.44
N GLU A 73 -3.44 10.43 -19.89
CA GLU A 73 -3.05 10.44 -18.48
C GLU A 73 -4.24 10.95 -17.65
N VAL A 74 -4.72 10.10 -16.75
CA VAL A 74 -5.93 10.34 -15.98
C VAL A 74 -5.73 10.12 -14.48
N GLY A 75 -4.49 9.80 -14.08
CA GLY A 75 -4.07 9.72 -12.70
C GLY A 75 -2.55 9.73 -12.60
N GLY A 76 -2.04 9.91 -11.39
CA GLY A 76 -0.61 9.82 -11.10
C GLY A 76 -0.36 9.53 -9.63
N TYR A 77 0.82 8.98 -9.35
CA TYR A 77 1.32 8.74 -8.00
C TYR A 77 2.79 9.17 -7.93
N GLU A 78 3.07 10.15 -7.09
CA GLU A 78 4.40 10.74 -6.91
C GLU A 78 4.96 10.39 -5.53
N THR A 79 6.24 9.99 -5.50
CA THR A 79 6.99 9.70 -4.27
C THR A 79 8.40 10.30 -4.28
N ARG A 80 8.83 10.89 -5.39
CA ARG A 80 10.20 11.39 -5.56
C ARG A 80 10.46 12.58 -4.65
N ILE A 81 11.42 12.43 -3.74
CA ILE A 81 11.80 13.48 -2.79
C ILE A 81 12.19 14.75 -3.55
N GLY A 82 11.61 15.89 -3.15
CA GLY A 82 11.89 17.19 -3.78
C GLY A 82 11.01 17.51 -4.98
N HIS A 83 10.32 16.54 -5.58
CA HIS A 83 9.35 16.81 -6.65
C HIS A 83 8.08 17.45 -6.09
N SER A 84 7.48 18.34 -6.87
CA SER A 84 6.25 19.05 -6.51
C SER A 84 5.11 18.67 -7.44
N VAL A 85 3.97 18.30 -6.87
CA VAL A 85 2.72 18.04 -7.60
C VAL A 85 1.62 18.88 -6.96
N PHE A 86 0.82 19.56 -7.78
CA PHE A 86 -0.14 20.57 -7.31
C PHE A 86 0.53 21.58 -6.36
N GLY A 87 1.78 21.96 -6.65
CA GLY A 87 2.59 22.88 -5.85
C GLY A 87 2.70 22.52 -4.36
N ILE A 88 2.65 21.24 -4.01
CA ILE A 88 3.10 20.68 -2.73
C ILE A 88 4.26 19.74 -3.05
N ARG A 89 5.35 19.88 -2.30
CA ARG A 89 6.57 19.09 -2.49
C ARG A 89 6.51 17.81 -1.66
N ILE A 90 6.99 16.69 -2.20
CA ILE A 90 7.29 15.51 -1.38
C ILE A 90 8.33 15.90 -0.32
N GLY A 91 8.00 15.65 0.94
CA GLY A 91 8.74 16.10 2.12
C GLY A 91 8.26 17.42 2.74
N ALA A 92 7.29 18.11 2.15
CA ALA A 92 6.63 19.26 2.80
C ALA A 92 5.83 18.81 4.03
N ASN A 93 5.53 19.72 4.97
CA ASN A 93 4.73 19.34 6.14
C ASN A 93 3.23 19.37 5.82
N ARG A 94 2.42 18.52 6.47
CA ARG A 94 0.95 18.60 6.41
C ARG A 94 0.42 20.02 6.65
N ILE A 95 1.06 20.80 7.53
CA ILE A 95 0.67 22.19 7.81
C ILE A 95 0.71 23.04 6.53
N ASP A 96 1.66 22.79 5.62
CA ASP A 96 1.78 23.53 4.36
C ASP A 96 0.63 23.19 3.40
N VAL A 97 0.20 21.92 3.39
CA VAL A 97 -0.99 21.48 2.65
C VAL A 97 -2.23 22.21 3.17
N ASN A 98 -2.44 22.20 4.50
CA ASN A 98 -3.59 22.85 5.13
C ASN A 98 -3.58 24.36 4.93
N ARG A 99 -2.40 25.01 4.98
CA ARG A 99 -2.27 26.45 4.71
C ARG A 99 -2.67 26.78 3.27
N LYS A 100 -2.35 25.90 2.32
CA LYS A 100 -2.62 26.13 0.90
C LYS A 100 -4.05 25.80 0.49
N TYR A 101 -4.59 24.69 0.99
CA TYR A 101 -5.85 24.11 0.50
C TYR A 101 -6.98 24.07 1.55
N GLY A 102 -6.71 24.46 2.79
CA GLY A 102 -7.68 24.39 3.88
C GLY A 102 -7.87 22.97 4.39
N LEU A 103 -9.11 22.60 4.69
CA LEU A 103 -9.45 21.27 5.20
C LEU A 103 -9.73 20.29 4.04
N PRO A 104 -9.40 19.00 4.19
CA PRO A 104 -9.74 17.99 3.19
C PRO A 104 -11.25 17.81 3.07
N LEU A 105 -11.69 17.27 1.94
CA LEU A 105 -13.08 16.92 1.68
C LEU A 105 -13.59 15.95 2.75
N ARG A 106 -14.86 16.04 3.13
CA ARG A 106 -15.49 15.04 4.01
C ARG A 106 -16.21 13.94 3.24
N SER A 107 -16.52 14.22 1.98
CA SER A 107 -17.21 13.30 1.10
C SER A 107 -16.98 13.63 -0.37
N ILE A 108 -17.10 12.60 -1.21
CA ILE A 108 -17.21 12.72 -2.66
C ILE A 108 -18.66 12.40 -3.04
N HIS A 109 -19.29 13.29 -3.79
CA HIS A 109 -20.67 13.15 -4.22
C HIS A 109 -20.71 12.70 -5.69
N TYR A 110 -21.40 11.59 -5.95
CA TYR A 110 -21.62 11.09 -7.30
C TYR A 110 -23.09 10.69 -7.46
N GLU A 111 -23.77 11.37 -8.39
CA GLU A 111 -25.22 11.27 -8.57
C GLU A 111 -25.97 11.36 -7.22
N ASN A 112 -26.65 10.29 -6.82
CA ASN A 112 -27.42 10.21 -5.57
C ASN A 112 -26.64 9.52 -4.42
N THR A 113 -25.35 9.24 -4.59
CA THR A 113 -24.50 8.56 -3.61
C THR A 113 -23.45 9.50 -3.05
N SER A 114 -23.29 9.51 -1.73
CA SER A 114 -22.21 10.23 -1.06
C SER A 114 -21.25 9.22 -0.45
N TYR A 115 -19.99 9.27 -0.86
CA TYR A 115 -18.91 8.47 -0.30
C TYR A 115 -18.24 9.29 0.79
N LEU A 116 -18.40 8.87 2.04
CA LEU A 116 -17.71 9.50 3.17
C LEU A 116 -16.22 9.15 3.12
N LEU A 117 -15.38 10.14 3.37
CA LEU A 117 -13.94 9.96 3.43
C LEU A 117 -13.50 9.98 4.90
N ASP A 118 -12.89 8.89 5.34
CA ASP A 118 -12.21 8.80 6.62
C ASP A 118 -10.70 8.75 6.38
N TYR A 119 -9.98 9.52 7.18
CA TYR A 119 -8.56 9.75 7.05
C TYR A 119 -7.76 9.31 8.27
N ASN A 120 -8.45 8.88 9.32
CA ASN A 120 -7.81 8.59 10.58
C ASN A 120 -7.40 7.12 10.67
N ASP A 121 -6.28 6.86 11.35
CA ASP A 121 -5.94 5.51 11.79
C ASP A 121 -6.79 5.09 13.01
N CYS A 122 -6.55 3.88 13.51
CA CYS A 122 -7.25 3.35 14.68
C CYS A 122 -7.00 4.15 15.98
N ASP A 123 -5.94 4.96 16.02
CA ASP A 123 -5.60 5.82 17.15
C ASP A 123 -6.16 7.25 16.99
N GLY A 124 -6.88 7.52 15.89
CA GLY A 124 -7.49 8.82 15.59
C GLY A 124 -6.55 9.82 14.90
N ASN A 125 -5.35 9.40 14.46
CA ASN A 125 -4.41 10.26 13.77
C ASN A 125 -4.74 10.38 12.29
N THR A 126 -4.80 11.61 11.76
CA THR A 126 -5.03 11.85 10.34
C THR A 126 -3.81 11.47 9.49
N THR A 127 -3.93 10.37 8.75
CA THR A 127 -2.87 9.75 7.92
C THR A 127 -2.81 10.31 6.49
N HIS A 128 -3.90 10.89 5.99
CA HIS A 128 -3.97 11.46 4.64
C HIS A 128 -5.08 12.51 4.54
N GLY A 129 -5.22 13.17 3.40
CA GLY A 129 -6.36 14.04 3.13
C GLY A 129 -6.58 14.23 1.63
N THR A 130 -7.84 14.14 1.20
CA THR A 130 -8.23 14.31 -0.21
C THR A 130 -8.81 15.71 -0.45
N TYR A 131 -8.39 16.34 -1.54
CA TYR A 131 -8.77 17.69 -1.95
C TYR A 131 -9.22 17.66 -3.41
N PHE A 132 -10.08 18.60 -3.79
CA PHE A 132 -10.43 18.81 -5.20
C PHE A 132 -9.62 20.01 -5.74
N ILE A 133 -8.67 19.75 -6.63
CA ILE A 133 -7.71 20.73 -7.13
C ILE A 133 -7.62 20.60 -8.65
N ASP A 134 -7.83 21.70 -9.39
CA ASP A 134 -7.69 21.75 -10.85
C ASP A 134 -8.36 20.58 -11.59
N ASN A 135 -9.60 20.23 -11.20
CA ASN A 135 -10.37 19.11 -11.74
C ASN A 135 -9.79 17.69 -11.45
N HIS A 136 -9.04 17.56 -10.36
CA HIS A 136 -8.50 16.30 -9.87
C HIS A 136 -8.87 16.09 -8.40
N TYR A 137 -9.14 14.85 -8.02
CA TYR A 137 -9.12 14.42 -6.62
C TYR A 137 -7.68 14.09 -6.25
N VAL A 138 -7.09 14.89 -5.38
CA VAL A 138 -5.68 14.80 -4.97
C VAL A 138 -5.62 14.40 -3.52
N THR A 139 -4.96 13.28 -3.22
CA THR A 139 -4.75 12.81 -1.84
C THR A 139 -3.28 12.94 -1.48
N PHE A 140 -3.02 13.70 -0.41
CA PHE A 140 -1.70 13.81 0.20
C PHE A 140 -1.61 12.80 1.34
N PHE A 141 -0.64 11.88 1.28
CA PHE A 141 -0.38 10.93 2.37
C PHE A 141 0.72 11.47 3.28
N TYR A 142 0.49 11.37 4.59
CA TYR A 142 1.40 11.88 5.61
C TYR A 142 2.13 10.73 6.30
N ASP A 143 3.43 10.88 6.54
CA ASP A 143 4.21 9.97 7.37
C ASP A 143 4.15 10.42 8.83
N LEU A 144 3.34 9.71 9.63
CA LEU A 144 3.17 10.01 11.05
C LEU A 144 4.47 9.81 11.85
N HIS A 145 5.38 8.97 11.35
CA HIS A 145 6.67 8.65 11.98
C HIS A 145 7.79 9.61 11.56
N LYS A 146 7.51 10.54 10.63
CA LYS A 146 8.44 11.57 10.15
C LYS A 146 7.81 12.96 10.19
N ASN A 147 7.32 13.37 11.37
CA ASN A 147 6.78 14.72 11.61
C ASN A 147 5.64 15.13 10.65
N ASN A 148 4.80 14.19 10.20
CA ASN A 148 3.69 14.45 9.27
C ASN A 148 4.13 15.08 7.94
N ILE A 149 5.30 14.70 7.43
CA ILE A 149 5.69 15.08 6.07
C ILE A 149 4.80 14.39 5.03
N VAL A 150 4.56 15.07 3.91
CA VAL A 150 3.94 14.48 2.72
C VAL A 150 4.91 13.46 2.14
N ARG A 151 4.59 12.17 2.29
CA ARG A 151 5.42 11.07 1.79
C ARG A 151 5.10 10.72 0.34
N SER A 152 3.83 10.84 -0.05
CA SER A 152 3.40 10.55 -1.41
C SER A 152 2.14 11.34 -1.74
N ILE A 153 1.89 11.49 -3.05
CA ILE A 153 0.72 12.19 -3.58
C ILE A 153 0.10 11.33 -4.67
N ILE A 154 -1.16 10.94 -4.50
CA ILE A 154 -1.96 10.36 -5.59
C ILE A 154 -2.93 11.42 -6.10
N TRP A 155 -3.13 11.47 -7.41
CA TRP A 155 -4.16 12.28 -8.02
C TRP A 155 -4.90 11.49 -9.07
N ILE A 156 -6.21 11.71 -9.16
CA ILE A 156 -7.11 11.06 -10.12
C ILE A 156 -7.95 12.15 -10.76
N HIS A 157 -7.99 12.19 -12.10
CA HIS A 157 -8.84 13.12 -12.82
C HIS A 157 -10.31 12.92 -12.43
N ALA A 158 -11.06 14.00 -12.22
CA ALA A 158 -12.41 13.96 -11.67
C ALA A 158 -13.34 13.00 -12.41
N LYS A 159 -13.29 13.01 -13.75
CA LYS A 159 -14.07 12.11 -14.61
C LYS A 159 -13.75 10.62 -14.38
N THR A 160 -12.50 10.31 -14.05
CA THR A 160 -12.04 8.94 -13.77
C THR A 160 -12.49 8.50 -12.39
N GLU A 161 -12.36 9.37 -11.38
CA GLU A 161 -12.84 9.11 -10.01
C GLU A 161 -14.35 8.87 -10.01
N LEU A 162 -15.11 9.81 -10.57
CA LEU A 162 -16.57 9.75 -10.65
C LEU A 162 -17.07 8.66 -11.60
N GLY A 163 -16.21 8.17 -12.51
CA GLY A 163 -16.52 7.05 -13.39
C GLY A 163 -16.43 5.68 -12.70
N LYS A 164 -15.90 5.62 -11.47
CA LYS A 164 -15.79 4.39 -10.69
C LYS A 164 -17.15 3.99 -10.13
N ARG A 165 -17.59 2.78 -10.43
CA ARG A 165 -18.88 2.25 -9.96
C ARG A 165 -18.70 1.55 -8.62
N GLY A 166 -18.87 2.31 -7.54
CA GLY A 166 -18.69 1.80 -6.18
C GLY A 166 -17.35 2.16 -5.57
N TYR A 167 -17.17 1.80 -4.30
CA TYR A 167 -16.00 2.17 -3.52
C TYR A 167 -14.76 1.35 -3.89
N TYR A 168 -14.94 0.06 -4.17
CA TYR A 168 -13.87 -0.86 -4.59
C TYR A 168 -13.89 -1.12 -6.10
N GLY A 169 -12.75 -1.54 -6.64
CA GLY A 169 -12.67 -2.06 -8.01
C GLY A 169 -13.44 -3.37 -8.16
N LYS A 170 -13.90 -3.67 -9.38
CA LYS A 170 -14.54 -4.96 -9.66
C LYS A 170 -13.50 -6.08 -9.54
N PRO A 171 -13.71 -7.11 -8.69
CA PRO A 171 -12.79 -8.24 -8.57
C PRO A 171 -12.50 -8.91 -9.91
N SER A 172 -11.21 -9.15 -10.19
CA SER A 172 -10.74 -9.95 -11.33
C SER A 172 -9.33 -10.49 -11.04
N ASN A 173 -8.89 -11.47 -11.82
CA ASN A 173 -7.53 -12.00 -11.71
C ASN A 173 -6.45 -10.96 -12.04
N GLU A 174 -6.75 -10.09 -13.01
CA GLU A 174 -5.89 -9.00 -13.45
C GLU A 174 -5.78 -7.96 -12.35
N LEU A 175 -6.91 -7.56 -11.73
CA LEU A 175 -6.89 -6.63 -10.60
C LEU A 175 -6.12 -7.23 -9.42
N ARG A 176 -6.40 -8.49 -9.04
CA ARG A 176 -5.65 -9.18 -7.98
C ARG A 176 -4.14 -9.13 -8.21
N THR A 177 -3.70 -9.54 -9.40
CA THR A 177 -2.28 -9.60 -9.76
C THR A 177 -1.68 -8.20 -9.80
N GLY A 178 -2.40 -7.22 -10.33
CA GLY A 178 -1.98 -5.81 -10.34
C GLY A 178 -1.80 -5.25 -8.93
N LEU A 179 -2.69 -5.58 -8.00
CA LEU A 179 -2.58 -5.17 -6.61
C LEU A 179 -1.39 -5.84 -5.90
N GLU A 180 -1.18 -7.14 -6.10
CA GLU A 180 -0.05 -7.89 -5.53
C GLU A 180 1.30 -7.34 -6.03
N ASP A 181 1.44 -7.21 -7.35
CA ASP A 181 2.68 -6.74 -7.97
C ASP A 181 2.97 -5.27 -7.58
N LEU A 182 1.95 -4.42 -7.52
CA LEU A 182 2.11 -3.03 -7.10
C LEU A 182 2.49 -2.92 -5.61
N MET A 183 1.95 -3.77 -4.74
CA MET A 183 2.32 -3.78 -3.31
C MET A 183 3.81 -4.08 -3.11
N VAL A 184 4.35 -5.04 -3.87
CA VAL A 184 5.78 -5.36 -3.84
C VAL A 184 6.64 -4.18 -4.29
N ASP A 185 6.25 -3.52 -5.38
CA ASP A 185 6.98 -2.37 -5.91
C ASP A 185 6.98 -1.17 -4.95
N LEU A 186 5.85 -0.90 -4.28
CA LEU A 186 5.73 0.11 -3.24
C LEU A 186 6.64 -0.17 -2.03
N ILE A 187 6.65 -1.42 -1.56
CA ILE A 187 7.50 -1.85 -0.44
C ILE A 187 8.99 -1.74 -0.81
N ASN A 188 9.36 -2.19 -2.01
CA ASN A 188 10.74 -2.11 -2.47
C ASN A 188 11.20 -0.67 -2.68
N HIS A 189 10.31 0.21 -3.13
CA HIS A 189 10.57 1.65 -3.15
C HIS A 189 10.92 2.17 -1.74
N GLU A 190 10.06 1.92 -0.73
CA GLU A 190 10.32 2.41 0.63
C GLU A 190 11.65 1.86 1.17
N ARG A 191 11.91 0.57 0.97
CA ARG A 191 13.17 -0.05 1.40
C ARG A 191 14.39 0.64 0.79
N VAL A 192 14.36 0.96 -0.49
CA VAL A 192 15.46 1.65 -1.17
C VAL A 192 15.63 3.08 -0.65
N ILE A 193 14.54 3.79 -0.38
CA ILE A 193 14.60 5.13 0.24
C ILE A 193 15.24 5.08 1.65
N GLU A 194 15.01 3.99 2.40
CA GLU A 194 15.63 3.74 3.71
C GLU A 194 17.04 3.12 3.62
N GLY A 195 17.63 3.05 2.43
CA GLY A 195 18.98 2.52 2.22
C GLY A 195 19.10 1.00 2.36
N LEU A 196 17.99 0.28 2.23
CA LEU A 196 17.92 -1.18 2.25
C LEU A 196 17.91 -1.76 0.84
N GLN A 197 18.30 -3.03 0.74
CA GLN A 197 18.15 -3.76 -0.51
C GLN A 197 16.67 -4.07 -0.78
N PRO A 198 16.20 -3.94 -2.04
CA PRO A 198 14.88 -4.40 -2.41
C PRO A 198 14.78 -5.92 -2.20
N LEU A 199 13.59 -6.37 -1.82
CA LEU A 199 13.27 -7.77 -1.64
C LEU A 199 13.07 -8.45 -2.99
N THR A 200 13.50 -9.71 -3.07
CA THR A 200 13.23 -10.57 -4.22
C THR A 200 11.77 -11.02 -4.18
N TYR A 201 11.02 -10.72 -5.24
CA TYR A 201 9.62 -11.13 -5.31
C TYR A 201 9.49 -12.61 -5.64
N ASP A 202 9.04 -13.39 -4.66
CA ASP A 202 8.71 -14.80 -4.79
C ASP A 202 7.25 -15.00 -5.21
N LYS A 203 6.95 -14.63 -6.46
CA LYS A 203 5.59 -14.71 -7.00
C LYS A 203 5.00 -16.13 -6.99
N GLY A 204 5.86 -17.16 -6.99
CA GLY A 204 5.45 -18.56 -6.89
C GLY A 204 4.74 -18.89 -5.56
N SER A 205 5.06 -18.15 -4.50
CA SER A 205 4.51 -18.31 -3.15
C SER A 205 3.24 -17.50 -2.89
N ASN A 206 2.79 -16.64 -3.82
CA ASN A 206 1.53 -15.88 -3.69
C ASN A 206 0.31 -16.76 -3.32
N PRO A 207 0.14 -18.00 -3.81
CA PRO A 207 -0.96 -18.86 -3.39
C PRO A 207 -1.07 -19.07 -1.88
N ILE A 208 0.06 -19.13 -1.15
CA ILE A 208 0.09 -19.28 0.32
C ILE A 208 -0.57 -18.06 0.98
N ALA A 209 -0.14 -16.85 0.59
CA ALA A 209 -0.70 -15.60 1.10
C ALA A 209 -2.17 -15.42 0.69
N ARG A 210 -2.54 -15.81 -0.54
CA ARG A 210 -3.94 -15.79 -1.01
C ARG A 210 -4.83 -16.72 -0.19
N GLN A 211 -4.32 -17.89 0.18
CA GLN A 211 -5.05 -18.83 1.02
C GLN A 211 -5.36 -18.23 2.39
N HIS A 212 -4.41 -17.52 3.01
CA HIS A 212 -4.65 -16.83 4.27
C HIS A 212 -5.65 -15.66 4.12
N SER A 213 -5.50 -14.82 3.10
CA SER A 213 -6.48 -13.76 2.79
C SER A 213 -7.88 -14.33 2.57
N SER A 214 -8.00 -15.46 1.86
CA SER A 214 -9.27 -16.17 1.70
C SER A 214 -9.79 -16.75 3.01
N ASN A 215 -8.91 -17.28 3.86
CA ASN A 215 -9.28 -17.86 5.15
C ASN A 215 -9.91 -16.80 6.07
N MET A 216 -9.31 -15.61 6.13
CA MET A 216 -9.86 -14.44 6.84
C MET A 216 -11.26 -14.05 6.33
N ILE A 217 -11.46 -14.04 5.01
CA ILE A 217 -12.76 -13.73 4.39
C ILE A 217 -13.79 -14.81 4.73
N THR A 218 -13.47 -16.08 4.50
CA THR A 218 -14.40 -17.21 4.63
C THR A 218 -14.85 -17.42 6.07
N HIS A 219 -13.93 -17.31 7.04
CA HIS A 219 -14.25 -17.52 8.46
C HIS A 219 -14.47 -16.21 9.23
N GLN A 220 -14.58 -15.08 8.52
CA GLN A 220 -15.01 -13.79 9.06
C GLN A 220 -14.15 -13.28 10.24
N PHE A 221 -12.84 -13.47 10.17
CA PHE A 221 -11.89 -12.96 11.16
C PHE A 221 -10.79 -12.13 10.47
N PHE A 222 -9.99 -11.43 11.27
CA PHE A 222 -8.81 -10.71 10.80
C PHE A 222 -7.69 -10.88 11.82
N SER A 223 -6.76 -11.80 11.55
CA SER A 223 -5.70 -12.22 12.46
C SER A 223 -4.54 -12.84 11.69
N HIS A 224 -3.34 -12.81 12.26
CA HIS A 224 -2.16 -13.52 11.77
C HIS A 224 -2.26 -15.04 11.93
N GLU A 225 -3.06 -15.48 12.90
CA GLU A 225 -3.40 -16.89 13.12
C GLU A 225 -4.60 -17.25 12.23
N ASP A 226 -4.50 -18.35 11.49
CA ASP A 226 -5.63 -18.82 10.68
C ASP A 226 -6.70 -19.53 11.53
N HIS A 227 -7.83 -19.88 10.92
CA HIS A 227 -8.93 -20.52 11.65
C HIS A 227 -8.58 -21.88 12.28
N GLN A 228 -7.47 -22.50 11.89
CA GLN A 228 -6.97 -23.77 12.43
C GLN A 228 -5.86 -23.59 13.47
N GLY A 229 -5.50 -22.34 13.79
CA GLY A 229 -4.46 -22.03 14.75
C GLY A 229 -3.05 -21.90 14.17
N ASN A 230 -2.89 -21.94 12.84
CA ASN A 230 -1.58 -21.86 12.22
C ASN A 230 -1.14 -20.40 12.06
N HIS A 231 0.11 -20.10 12.38
CA HIS A 231 0.73 -18.80 12.11
C HIS A 231 1.42 -18.79 10.74
N SER A 232 1.94 -17.62 10.35
CA SER A 232 2.65 -17.43 9.08
C SER A 232 3.77 -18.46 8.86
N ASN A 233 4.60 -18.74 9.87
CA ASN A 233 5.66 -19.76 9.80
C ASN A 233 5.15 -21.14 9.37
N ASP A 234 4.04 -21.58 9.96
CA ASP A 234 3.46 -22.89 9.69
C ASP A 234 2.95 -22.95 8.25
N ARG A 235 2.30 -21.88 7.79
CA ARG A 235 1.83 -21.75 6.40
C ARG A 235 2.98 -21.72 5.39
N LEU A 236 4.08 -21.03 5.71
CA LEU A 236 5.29 -21.02 4.87
C LEU A 236 5.92 -22.42 4.80
N THR A 237 6.06 -23.09 5.95
CA THR A 237 6.63 -24.43 6.04
C THR A 237 5.79 -25.45 5.28
N ALA A 238 4.46 -25.43 5.45
CA ALA A 238 3.54 -26.30 4.72
C ALA A 238 3.55 -26.04 3.21
N GLY A 239 3.79 -24.79 2.79
CA GLY A 239 3.97 -24.40 1.40
C GLY A 239 5.35 -24.69 0.81
N GLY A 240 6.27 -25.31 1.57
CA GLY A 240 7.62 -25.65 1.12
C GLY A 240 8.59 -24.47 1.04
N VAL A 241 8.29 -23.36 1.72
CA VAL A 241 9.16 -22.18 1.76
C VAL A 241 10.17 -22.33 2.89
N ASN A 242 11.40 -22.74 2.54
CA ASN A 242 12.52 -22.77 3.49
C ASN A 242 12.95 -21.36 3.87
N HIS A 243 13.08 -21.08 5.17
CA HIS A 243 13.43 -19.75 5.66
C HIS A 243 14.11 -19.75 7.04
N TYR A 244 14.89 -18.70 7.33
CA TYR A 244 15.47 -18.45 8.67
C TYR A 244 14.70 -17.40 9.46
N TRP A 245 14.29 -16.33 8.79
CA TRP A 245 13.44 -15.28 9.33
C TRP A 245 12.13 -15.25 8.55
N TYR A 246 11.03 -14.93 9.24
CA TYR A 246 9.72 -14.69 8.64
C TYR A 246 9.04 -13.47 9.25
N GLY A 247 8.08 -12.93 8.52
CA GLY A 247 7.21 -11.85 8.99
C GLY A 247 5.95 -11.77 8.12
N GLU A 248 4.92 -11.14 8.66
CA GLU A 248 3.65 -10.98 7.96
C GLU A 248 3.04 -9.62 8.27
N ASN A 249 2.53 -8.97 7.24
CA ASN A 249 1.62 -7.84 7.36
C ASN A 249 0.28 -8.23 6.74
N ILE A 250 -0.82 -7.88 7.40
CA ILE A 250 -2.18 -8.06 6.87
C ILE A 250 -2.88 -6.71 6.79
N ALA A 251 -3.72 -6.52 5.78
CA ALA A 251 -4.56 -5.32 5.62
C ALA A 251 -5.91 -5.69 5.01
N GLN A 252 -6.98 -4.99 5.39
CA GLN A 252 -8.31 -5.16 4.80
C GLN A 252 -9.03 -3.82 4.65
N GLY A 253 -9.84 -3.69 3.61
CA GLY A 253 -10.79 -2.58 3.44
C GLY A 253 -10.21 -1.29 2.85
N GLN A 254 -8.90 -1.21 2.60
CA GLN A 254 -8.32 -0.11 1.83
C GLN A 254 -8.71 -0.20 0.35
N HIS A 255 -8.73 0.94 -0.36
CA HIS A 255 -9.17 1.01 -1.76
C HIS A 255 -8.36 0.11 -2.71
N ASN A 256 -7.03 0.16 -2.57
CA ASN A 256 -6.06 -0.52 -3.41
C ASN A 256 -4.70 -0.56 -2.71
N SER A 257 -3.68 -1.09 -3.39
CA SER A 257 -2.35 -1.31 -2.80
C SER A 257 -1.63 -0.04 -2.40
N ILE A 258 -1.89 1.10 -3.03
CA ILE A 258 -1.32 2.39 -2.60
C ILE A 258 -1.86 2.71 -1.21
N PHE A 259 -3.18 2.73 -1.02
CA PHE A 259 -3.78 3.02 0.29
C PHE A 259 -3.41 1.98 1.36
N ALA A 260 -3.37 0.70 1.00
CA ALA A 260 -2.95 -0.36 1.92
C ALA A 260 -1.48 -0.20 2.35
N HIS A 261 -0.58 0.09 1.40
CA HIS A 261 0.83 0.35 1.70
C HIS A 261 1.00 1.56 2.63
N GLU A 262 0.34 2.67 2.31
CA GLU A 262 0.39 3.90 3.13
C GLU A 262 -0.11 3.65 4.56
N ALA A 263 -1.17 2.86 4.73
CA ALA A 263 -1.68 2.45 6.03
C ALA A 263 -0.70 1.54 6.81
N LEU A 264 -0.13 0.53 6.15
CA LEU A 264 0.89 -0.35 6.75
C LEU A 264 2.11 0.46 7.21
N MET A 265 2.48 1.48 6.44
CA MET A 265 3.69 2.29 6.64
C MET A 265 3.51 3.29 7.81
N ASN A 266 2.26 3.67 8.11
CA ASN A 266 1.87 4.42 9.29
C ASN A 266 1.61 3.55 10.53
N SER A 267 1.60 2.22 10.41
CA SER A 267 1.53 1.31 11.55
C SER A 267 2.93 0.85 11.96
N LYS A 268 3.33 1.16 13.20
CA LYS A 268 4.71 0.92 13.68
C LYS A 268 5.14 -0.56 13.53
N GLY A 269 4.28 -1.51 13.90
CA GLY A 269 4.59 -2.94 13.80
C GLY A 269 4.79 -3.39 12.35
N HIS A 270 3.87 -3.00 11.47
CA HIS A 270 3.94 -3.34 10.05
C HIS A 270 5.12 -2.67 9.33
N ARG A 271 5.44 -1.41 9.68
CA ARG A 271 6.61 -0.69 9.18
C ARG A 271 7.92 -1.39 9.54
N ILE A 272 8.03 -1.93 10.76
CA ILE A 272 9.21 -2.70 11.16
C ILE A 272 9.42 -3.90 10.24
N ASN A 273 8.37 -4.64 9.90
CA ASN A 273 8.48 -5.77 8.96
C ASN A 273 8.95 -5.31 7.57
N ILE A 274 8.34 -4.25 7.02
CA ILE A 274 8.71 -3.69 5.71
C ILE A 274 10.19 -3.29 5.67
N LEU A 275 10.70 -2.71 6.75
CA LEU A 275 12.06 -2.18 6.86
C LEU A 275 13.06 -3.13 7.53
N ARG A 276 12.67 -4.37 7.78
CA ARG A 276 13.55 -5.34 8.43
C ARG A 276 14.68 -5.75 7.47
N LYS A 277 15.92 -5.65 7.95
CA LYS A 277 17.12 -5.86 7.12
C LYS A 277 17.37 -7.32 6.78
N GLU A 278 16.95 -8.22 7.67
CA GLU A 278 17.17 -9.66 7.55
C GLU A 278 16.31 -10.27 6.44
N PHE A 279 15.17 -9.67 6.10
CA PHE A 279 14.33 -10.16 5.00
C PHE A 279 15.00 -9.94 3.65
N THR A 280 14.94 -10.98 2.83
CA THR A 280 15.50 -10.99 1.47
C THR A 280 14.45 -11.28 0.40
N HIS A 281 13.30 -11.84 0.79
CA HIS A 281 12.21 -12.22 -0.11
C HIS A 281 10.87 -11.70 0.39
N ILE A 282 9.94 -11.51 -0.55
CA ILE A 282 8.56 -11.09 -0.31
C ILE A 282 7.61 -11.84 -1.23
N PHE A 283 6.41 -12.13 -0.76
CA PHE A 283 5.28 -12.52 -1.61
C PHE A 283 3.97 -11.93 -1.07
N VAL A 284 3.00 -11.72 -1.95
CA VAL A 284 1.75 -11.00 -1.62
C VAL A 284 0.56 -11.77 -2.15
N GLY A 285 -0.47 -11.87 -1.32
CA GLY A 285 -1.72 -12.52 -1.68
C GLY A 285 -2.91 -11.61 -1.44
N VAL A 286 -3.67 -11.36 -2.51
CA VAL A 286 -4.90 -10.58 -2.44
C VAL A 286 -6.11 -11.46 -2.72
N CYS A 287 -7.11 -11.39 -1.84
CA CYS A 287 -8.45 -11.92 -2.10
C CYS A 287 -9.49 -10.82 -1.89
N PHE A 288 -10.66 -10.97 -2.50
CA PHE A 288 -11.74 -9.99 -2.41
C PHE A 288 -12.92 -10.59 -1.67
N LYS A 289 -13.50 -9.81 -0.75
CA LYS A 289 -14.83 -10.09 -0.20
C LYS A 289 -15.90 -9.83 -1.27
N ASP A 290 -17.12 -10.33 -1.06
CA ASP A 290 -18.25 -10.21 -2.01
C ASP A 290 -18.55 -8.77 -2.46
N ASN A 291 -18.31 -7.79 -1.59
CA ASN A 291 -18.49 -6.36 -1.90
C ASN A 291 -17.30 -5.73 -2.67
N GLY A 292 -16.30 -6.53 -3.03
CA GLY A 292 -15.07 -6.11 -3.71
C GLY A 292 -13.95 -5.64 -2.78
N ALA A 293 -14.16 -5.60 -1.45
CA ALA A 293 -13.12 -5.16 -0.53
C ALA A 293 -11.90 -6.09 -0.57
N PRO A 294 -10.69 -5.58 -0.81
CA PRO A 294 -9.49 -6.40 -0.84
C PRO A 294 -9.01 -6.74 0.58
N TYR A 295 -8.51 -7.96 0.72
CA TYR A 295 -7.74 -8.46 1.86
C TYR A 295 -6.35 -8.80 1.37
N TYR A 296 -5.35 -8.24 2.04
CA TYR A 296 -3.94 -8.39 1.74
C TYR A 296 -3.29 -9.24 2.82
N THR A 297 -2.49 -10.20 2.38
CA THR A 297 -1.46 -10.84 3.19
C THR A 297 -0.13 -10.60 2.49
N VAL A 298 0.82 -9.97 3.17
CA VAL A 298 2.18 -9.69 2.69
C VAL A 298 3.14 -10.46 3.58
N ASN A 299 3.78 -11.48 3.03
CA ASN A 299 4.74 -12.29 3.76
C ASN A 299 6.16 -11.92 3.36
N PHE A 300 7.03 -11.91 4.35
CA PHE A 300 8.44 -11.64 4.23
C PHE A 300 9.22 -12.83 4.75
N TYR A 301 10.35 -13.15 4.12
CA TYR A 301 11.22 -14.20 4.64
C TYR A 301 12.68 -14.01 4.22
N SER A 302 13.57 -14.80 4.81
CA SER A 302 14.99 -14.86 4.43
C SER A 302 15.41 -16.28 4.07
N LYS A 303 16.29 -16.42 3.08
CA LYS A 303 17.03 -17.65 2.75
C LYS A 303 18.47 -17.57 3.22
#